data_AF-A0AAD4HDW3-F1
#
_entry.id   AF-A0AAD4HDW3-F1
#
_cell.length_a   1.000
_cell.length_b   1.000
_cell.length_c   1.000
_cell.angle_alpha   90.00
_cell.angle_beta   90.00
_cell.angle_gamma   90.00
#
_symmetry.space_group_name_H-M   'P 1'
#
loop_
_entity.id
_entity.type
_entity.pdbx_description
1 polymer ?
#
loop_
_entity_poly.entity_id
_entity_poly.type
_entity_poly.pdbx_seq_one_letter_code
_entity_poly.pdbx_strand_id
1 'polypeptide(L)'
;MSACMASSWPARFLTLCSSGNGVRDIHGMKLTKRLDDIIQESSALKSHPLKLTKRLDDIIQESSALKSHLVQQLKNLSNAVPELVNFDISLAQQVIPHLSDARSAKAPFQLATVLSYARQTATSTVAKDMKPGTSCFEAVGEAIAQLSAECNKLLPLAMEPENVFKSRLLLALIFVKYHANDGQVSGTPPWVLRIEEIRARMTTNVEAEQKAAQLQEEIQGLSRSLKTKDQVIQKSEVKIEHMERRMEAVKEQVDTIGDLDIELSKARKQEHAYKEAMEQL
;
A
#
# COMPACT_ATOMS: atom_id res chain seq x y z
N MET A 1 12.28 22.44 -9.48
CA MET A 1 12.79 23.54 -10.35
C MET A 1 13.07 24.85 -9.59
N SER A 2 12.49 25.13 -8.43
CA SER A 2 12.74 26.38 -7.68
C SER A 2 14.12 26.51 -7.00
N ALA A 3 14.79 25.39 -6.69
CA ALA A 3 16.11 25.42 -6.03
C ALA A 3 17.27 25.91 -6.94
N CYS A 4 17.13 25.81 -8.27
CA CYS A 4 18.15 26.26 -9.22
C CYS A 4 18.13 27.78 -9.46
N MET A 5 17.02 28.47 -9.18
CA MET A 5 16.97 29.93 -9.33
C MET A 5 17.60 30.65 -8.14
N ALA A 6 17.40 30.15 -6.92
CA ALA A 6 17.96 30.75 -5.70
C ALA A 6 19.49 30.71 -5.61
N SER A 7 20.15 29.72 -6.23
CA SER A 7 21.61 29.61 -6.24
C SER A 7 22.30 30.45 -7.33
N SER A 8 21.57 30.85 -8.37
CA SER A 8 22.13 31.60 -9.51
C SER A 8 21.90 33.11 -9.42
N TRP A 9 20.86 33.53 -8.70
CA TRP A 9 20.47 34.93 -8.59
C TRP A 9 21.52 35.85 -7.96
N PRO A 10 22.20 35.47 -6.85
CA PRO A 10 23.12 36.37 -6.19
C PRO A 10 24.42 36.60 -6.98
N ALA A 11 24.96 35.53 -7.57
CA ALA A 11 26.12 35.62 -8.46
C ALA A 11 25.83 36.47 -9.72
N ARG A 12 24.61 36.35 -10.27
CA ARG A 12 24.17 37.19 -11.40
C ARG A 12 23.98 38.65 -10.99
N PHE A 13 23.41 38.93 -9.82
CA PHE A 13 23.23 40.28 -9.29
C PHE A 13 24.58 41.01 -9.09
N LEU A 14 25.59 40.34 -8.52
CA LEU A 14 26.93 40.91 -8.31
C LEU A 14 27.67 41.16 -9.63
N THR A 15 27.51 40.25 -10.59
CA THR A 15 28.06 40.42 -11.95
C THR A 15 27.36 41.57 -12.70
N LEU A 16 26.05 41.74 -12.48
CA LEU A 16 25.25 42.80 -13.07
C LEU A 16 25.58 44.18 -12.47
N CYS A 17 25.79 44.28 -11.16
CA CYS A 17 26.23 45.51 -10.49
C CYS A 17 27.65 45.92 -10.87
N SER A 18 28.53 44.96 -11.19
CA SER A 18 29.91 45.25 -11.61
C SER A 18 30.06 45.71 -13.07
N SER A 19 29.07 45.43 -13.94
CA SER A 19 29.11 45.81 -15.37
C SER A 19 28.50 47.17 -15.70
N GLY A 20 27.85 47.84 -14.74
CA GLY A 20 27.28 49.17 -14.92
C GLY A 20 28.36 50.26 -14.89
N ASN A 21 28.77 50.75 -16.06
CA ASN A 21 29.64 51.92 -16.17
C ASN A 21 28.93 53.16 -15.60
N GLY A 22 29.50 53.72 -14.53
CA GLY A 22 29.18 55.07 -14.06
C GLY A 22 28.77 55.11 -12.58
N VAL A 23 29.68 55.64 -11.77
CA VAL A 23 29.52 55.94 -10.33
C VAL A 23 29.64 54.71 -9.42
N ARG A 24 30.90 54.38 -9.09
CA ARG A 24 31.24 53.61 -7.88
C ARG A 24 30.96 54.48 -6.66
N ASP A 25 29.70 54.60 -6.28
CA ASP A 25 29.34 55.17 -4.99
C ASP A 25 29.83 54.24 -3.88
N ILE A 26 30.53 54.81 -2.90
CA ILE A 26 31.01 54.12 -1.69
C ILE A 26 29.85 53.35 -1.00
N HIS A 27 28.63 53.88 -1.13
CA HIS A 27 27.39 53.26 -0.65
C HIS A 27 26.97 52.02 -1.45
N GLY A 28 27.20 52.00 -2.76
CA GLY A 28 26.96 50.84 -3.63
C GLY A 28 27.89 49.68 -3.30
N MET A 29 29.19 49.96 -3.12
CA MET A 29 30.17 48.94 -2.68
C MET A 29 29.88 48.38 -1.29
N LYS A 30 29.33 49.20 -0.38
CA LYS A 30 28.91 48.77 0.97
C LYS A 30 27.68 47.86 0.92
N LEU A 31 26.75 48.09 -0.01
CA LEU A 31 25.58 47.23 -0.19
C LEU A 31 25.94 45.89 -0.82
N THR A 32 26.76 45.87 -1.88
CA THR A 32 27.21 44.62 -2.51
C THR A 32 27.93 43.74 -1.49
N LYS A 33 28.81 44.32 -0.68
CA LYS A 33 29.49 43.60 0.40
C LYS A 33 28.51 42.99 1.43
N ARG A 34 27.49 43.74 1.85
CA ARG A 34 26.48 43.24 2.80
C ARG A 34 25.64 42.11 2.23
N LEU A 35 25.30 42.18 0.94
CA LEU A 35 24.61 41.10 0.25
C LEU A 35 25.52 39.87 0.15
N ASP A 36 26.79 40.06 -0.22
CA ASP A 36 27.80 39.00 -0.26
C ASP A 36 27.91 38.26 1.08
N ASP A 37 27.99 39.01 2.18
CA ASP A 37 28.10 38.43 3.52
C ASP A 37 26.87 37.55 3.86
N ILE A 38 25.65 38.00 3.53
CA ILE A 38 24.40 37.24 3.74
C ILE A 38 24.34 35.99 2.84
N ILE A 39 24.80 36.11 1.59
CA ILE A 39 24.85 34.99 0.65
C ILE A 39 25.85 33.94 1.13
N GLN A 40 27.02 34.36 1.61
CA GLN A 40 28.03 33.47 2.18
C GLN A 40 27.46 32.72 3.39
N GLU A 41 26.82 33.42 4.32
CA GLU A 41 26.21 32.84 5.52
C GLU A 41 25.08 31.83 5.18
N SER A 42 24.17 32.20 4.28
CA SER A 42 23.11 31.29 3.83
C SER A 42 23.63 30.10 3.03
N SER A 43 24.74 30.25 2.29
CA SER A 43 25.37 29.18 1.53
C SER A 43 26.06 28.15 2.42
N ALA A 44 26.75 28.59 3.47
CA ALA A 44 27.39 27.74 4.46
C ALA A 44 26.35 26.90 5.22
N LEU A 45 25.15 27.46 5.42
CA LEU A 45 24.06 26.80 6.11
C LEU A 45 23.47 25.61 5.34
N LYS A 46 23.53 25.57 4.00
CA LYS A 46 22.82 24.57 3.15
C LYS A 46 23.05 23.10 3.54
N SER A 47 24.23 22.77 4.06
CA SER A 47 24.59 21.37 4.37
C SER A 47 23.82 20.79 5.57
N HIS A 48 23.43 21.60 6.55
CA HIS A 48 22.79 21.14 7.78
C HIS A 48 21.30 20.82 7.60
N PRO A 49 20.48 21.68 6.95
CA PRO A 49 19.11 21.37 6.58
C PRO A 49 19.03 20.16 5.64
N LEU A 50 19.93 20.02 4.67
CA LEU A 50 19.94 18.86 3.76
C LEU A 50 20.20 17.55 4.50
N LYS A 51 21.16 17.55 5.44
CA LYS A 51 21.42 16.39 6.30
C LYS A 51 20.22 16.08 7.20
N LEU A 52 19.59 17.10 7.76
CA LEU A 52 18.40 16.94 8.58
C LEU A 52 17.22 16.39 7.77
N THR A 53 16.93 16.92 6.58
CA THR A 53 15.90 16.39 5.68
C THR A 53 16.16 14.92 5.36
N LYS A 54 17.40 14.58 4.99
CA LYS A 54 17.77 13.18 4.72
C LYS A 54 17.54 12.28 5.93
N ARG A 55 17.88 12.74 7.14
CA ARG A 55 17.62 11.98 8.37
C ARG A 55 16.14 11.84 8.69
N LEU A 56 15.34 12.85 8.43
CA LEU A 56 13.88 12.75 8.56
C LEU A 56 13.32 11.74 7.56
N ASP A 57 13.81 11.72 6.32
CA ASP A 57 13.43 10.73 5.31
C ASP A 57 13.83 9.31 5.75
N ASP A 58 15.05 9.12 6.29
CA ASP A 58 15.50 7.85 6.84
C ASP A 58 14.58 7.40 8.00
N ILE A 59 14.24 8.30 8.94
CA ILE A 59 13.33 8.04 10.07
C ILE A 59 11.94 7.64 9.57
N ILE A 60 11.43 8.30 8.52
CA ILE A 60 10.14 7.97 7.89
C ILE A 60 10.19 6.58 7.24
N GLN A 61 11.26 6.28 6.48
CA GLN A 61 11.45 4.98 5.83
C GLN A 61 11.54 3.84 6.86
N GLU A 62 12.20 4.09 7.99
CA GLU A 62 12.34 3.13 9.10
C GLU A 62 11.07 3.00 9.96
N SER A 63 9.96 3.68 9.61
CA SER A 63 8.71 3.71 10.39
C SER A 63 8.96 4.15 11.85
N SER A 64 9.87 5.09 12.01
CA SER A 64 10.25 5.70 13.28
C SER A 64 9.73 7.14 13.37
N ALA A 65 9.73 7.71 14.57
CA ALA A 65 9.32 9.06 14.86
C ALA A 65 10.26 9.69 15.87
N LEU A 66 10.42 11.00 15.74
CA LEU A 66 11.11 11.82 16.72
C LEU A 66 10.21 12.09 17.92
N LYS A 67 10.80 12.14 19.13
CA LYS A 67 10.11 12.54 20.37
C LYS A 67 9.30 13.83 20.19
N SER A 68 8.14 13.88 20.84
CA SER A 68 7.19 15.01 20.76
C SER A 68 7.80 16.36 21.13
N HIS A 69 8.80 16.41 22.01
CA HIS A 69 9.47 17.65 22.39
C HIS A 69 10.27 18.30 21.23
N LEU A 70 10.70 17.51 20.24
CA LEU A 70 11.41 17.99 19.04
C LEU A 70 10.45 18.48 17.94
N VAL A 71 9.17 18.11 18.01
CA VAL A 71 8.16 18.46 17.01
C VAL A 71 7.95 19.98 16.95
N GLN A 72 7.98 20.67 18.09
CA GLN A 72 7.84 22.12 18.11
C GLN A 72 9.02 22.84 17.48
N GLN A 73 10.24 22.35 17.70
CA GLN A 73 11.45 22.90 17.07
C GLN A 73 11.45 22.66 15.56
N LEU A 74 11.06 21.47 15.13
CA LEU A 74 10.91 21.14 13.72
C LEU A 74 9.83 21.99 13.04
N LYS A 75 8.71 22.24 13.73
CA LYS A 75 7.64 23.13 13.25
C LYS A 75 8.11 24.58 13.12
N ASN A 76 8.87 25.08 14.10
CA ASN A 76 9.44 26.42 14.03
C ASN A 76 10.39 26.57 12.83
N LEU A 77 11.25 25.57 12.59
CA LEU A 77 12.15 25.53 11.44
C LEU A 77 11.36 25.48 10.11
N SER A 78 10.34 24.62 10.04
CA SER A 78 9.48 24.45 8.87
C SER A 78 8.71 25.73 8.50
N ASN A 79 8.42 26.59 9.48
CA ASN A 79 7.76 27.88 9.24
C ASN A 79 8.77 28.99 8.87
N ALA A 80 9.95 29.01 9.49
CA ALA A 80 10.97 30.05 9.26
C ALA A 80 11.64 29.94 7.88
N VAL A 81 11.87 28.72 7.38
CA VAL A 81 12.51 28.51 6.06
C VAL A 81 11.69 29.11 4.91
N PRO A 82 10.36 28.86 4.79
CA PRO A 82 9.53 29.48 3.77
C PRO A 82 9.49 31.01 3.85
N GLU A 83 9.49 31.60 5.06
CA GLU A 83 9.48 33.06 5.21
C GLU A 83 10.76 33.70 4.63
N LEU A 84 11.91 33.07 4.86
CA LEU A 84 13.19 33.52 4.30
C LEU A 84 13.26 33.32 2.78
N VAL A 85 12.77 32.20 2.26
CA VAL A 85 12.70 31.96 0.81
C VAL A 85 11.74 32.95 0.13
N ASN A 86 10.62 33.27 0.78
CA ASN A 86 9.65 34.24 0.27
C ASN A 86 10.23 35.67 0.25
N PHE A 87 11.07 36.02 1.23
CA PHE A 87 11.85 37.27 1.20
C PHE A 87 12.72 37.34 -0.07
N ASP A 88 13.54 36.31 -0.32
CA ASP A 88 14.45 36.28 -1.47
C ASP A 88 13.71 36.37 -2.81
N ILE A 89 12.61 35.62 -2.95
CA ILE A 89 11.79 35.64 -4.17
C ILE A 89 11.16 37.02 -4.39
N SER A 90 10.56 37.59 -3.35
CA SER A 90 9.84 38.86 -3.45
C SER A 90 10.81 40.03 -3.70
N LEU A 91 11.99 40.00 -3.06
CA LEU A 91 13.04 40.97 -3.30
C LEU A 91 13.54 40.87 -4.74
N ALA A 92 13.75 39.66 -5.25
CA ALA A 92 14.18 39.44 -6.62
C ALA A 92 13.17 39.97 -7.64
N GLN A 93 11.88 39.70 -7.43
CA GLN A 93 10.82 40.17 -8.30
C GLN A 93 10.74 41.71 -8.39
N GLN A 94 11.09 42.43 -7.32
CA GLN A 94 11.08 43.89 -7.30
C GLN A 94 12.37 44.52 -7.82
N VAL A 95 13.52 43.88 -7.59
CA VAL A 95 14.84 44.42 -7.94
C VAL A 95 15.22 44.13 -9.39
N ILE A 96 14.87 42.96 -9.95
CA ILE A 96 15.20 42.61 -11.34
C ILE A 96 14.64 43.61 -12.36
N PRO A 97 13.35 44.01 -12.30
CA PRO A 97 12.78 44.96 -13.27
C PRO A 97 13.46 46.32 -13.19
N HIS A 98 13.69 46.83 -11.98
CA HIS A 98 14.37 48.11 -11.75
C HIS A 98 15.81 48.11 -12.30
N LEU A 99 16.54 47.00 -12.14
CA LEU A 99 17.86 46.84 -12.75
C LEU A 99 17.80 46.77 -14.28
N SER A 100 16.78 46.11 -14.83
CA SER A 100 16.58 46.02 -16.28
C SER A 100 16.26 47.38 -16.90
N ASP A 101 15.46 48.20 -16.23
CA ASP A 101 15.11 49.55 -16.67
C ASP A 101 16.30 50.50 -16.58
N ALA A 102 17.11 50.38 -15.51
CA ALA A 102 18.37 51.11 -15.37
C ALA A 102 19.37 50.76 -16.49
N ARG A 103 19.51 49.47 -16.82
CA ARG A 103 20.40 49.00 -17.89
C ARG A 103 19.93 49.41 -19.28
N SER A 104 18.62 49.48 -19.51
CA SER A 104 18.06 49.92 -20.79
C SER A 104 17.98 51.45 -20.91
N ALA A 105 18.61 52.19 -19.98
CA ALA A 105 18.61 53.65 -19.90
C ALA A 105 17.20 54.28 -19.86
N LYS A 106 16.18 53.50 -19.48
CA LYS A 106 14.79 53.98 -19.35
C LYS A 106 14.60 54.81 -18.08
N ALA A 107 15.40 54.55 -17.05
CA ALA A 107 15.40 55.28 -15.78
C ALA A 107 16.81 55.28 -15.15
N PRO A 108 17.21 56.29 -14.38
CA PRO A 108 18.47 56.25 -13.63
C PRO A 108 18.40 55.21 -12.51
N PHE A 109 19.51 54.53 -12.22
CA PHE A 109 19.59 53.60 -11.08
C PHE A 109 19.47 54.35 -9.76
N GLN A 110 18.45 54.01 -8.97
CA GLN A 110 18.23 54.60 -7.65
C GLN A 110 18.46 53.55 -6.55
N LEU A 111 19.59 53.68 -5.85
CA LEU A 111 19.94 52.81 -4.70
C LEU A 111 18.91 52.89 -3.57
N ALA A 112 18.37 54.09 -3.32
CA ALA A 112 17.34 54.32 -2.31
C ALA A 112 16.09 53.45 -2.55
N THR A 113 15.71 53.27 -3.81
CA THR A 113 14.55 52.46 -4.24
C THR A 113 14.78 50.97 -4.00
N VAL A 114 15.99 50.47 -4.29
CA VAL A 114 16.38 49.08 -3.99
C VAL A 114 16.40 48.83 -2.47
N LEU A 115 16.92 49.79 -1.69
CA LEU A 115 16.91 49.72 -0.22
C LEU A 115 15.49 49.77 0.35
N SER A 116 14.58 50.54 -0.24
CA SER A 116 13.17 50.55 0.17
C SER A 116 12.47 49.22 -0.15
N TYR A 117 12.73 48.61 -1.31
CA TYR A 117 12.21 47.27 -1.64
C TYR A 117 12.70 46.22 -0.66
N ALA A 118 14.00 46.23 -0.34
CA ALA A 118 14.58 45.33 0.66
C ALA A 118 13.97 45.53 2.04
N ARG A 119 13.77 46.78 2.46
CA ARG A 119 13.16 47.10 3.76
C ARG A 119 11.70 46.65 3.82
N GLN A 120 10.89 47.02 2.83
CA GLN A 120 9.47 46.67 2.76
C GLN A 120 9.27 45.14 2.73
N THR A 121 10.06 44.46 1.90
CA THR A 121 10.01 43.00 1.77
C THR A 121 10.43 42.34 3.09
N ALA A 122 11.53 42.78 3.71
CA ALA A 122 11.97 42.26 5.01
C ALA A 122 10.90 42.43 6.09
N THR A 123 10.29 43.61 6.21
CA THR A 123 9.24 43.86 7.21
C THR A 123 7.96 43.05 6.98
N SER A 124 7.69 42.65 5.73
CA SER A 124 6.50 41.85 5.39
C SER A 124 6.69 40.34 5.63
N THR A 125 7.93 39.86 5.67
CA THR A 125 8.24 38.42 5.72
C THR A 125 8.99 38.00 6.99
N VAL A 126 10.27 38.35 7.11
CA VAL A 126 11.22 37.78 8.08
C VAL A 126 11.46 38.71 9.28
N ALA A 127 11.27 40.02 9.11
CA ALA A 127 11.58 41.06 10.10
C ALA A 127 10.34 41.86 10.48
N LYS A 128 9.24 41.16 10.81
CA LYS A 128 7.94 41.78 11.17
C LYS A 128 8.06 42.67 12.42
N ASP A 129 8.92 42.30 13.37
CA ASP A 129 9.16 43.02 14.63
C ASP A 129 10.49 43.79 14.63
N MET A 130 10.91 44.31 13.46
CA MET A 130 12.21 45.00 13.33
C MET A 130 12.31 46.19 14.31
N LYS A 131 13.32 46.15 15.19
CA LYS A 131 13.59 47.23 16.15
C LYS A 131 13.88 48.55 15.41
N PRO A 132 13.41 49.70 15.92
CA PRO A 132 13.72 50.99 15.32
C PRO A 132 15.23 51.25 15.39
N GLY A 133 15.88 51.37 14.23
CA GLY A 133 17.33 51.61 14.09
C GLY A 133 18.12 50.45 13.50
N THR A 134 17.56 49.24 13.45
CA THR A 134 18.22 48.06 12.85
C THR A 134 18.10 48.09 11.32
N SER A 135 19.18 47.71 10.62
CA SER A 135 19.18 47.56 9.17
C SER A 135 18.36 46.33 8.76
N CYS A 136 17.54 46.39 7.72
CA CYS A 136 16.75 45.23 7.26
C CYS A 136 17.62 44.01 6.93
N PHE A 137 18.81 44.24 6.38
CA PHE A 137 19.81 43.19 6.12
C PHE A 137 20.38 42.55 7.39
N GLU A 138 20.47 43.31 8.48
CA GLU A 138 20.95 42.79 9.77
C GLU A 138 19.87 41.93 10.42
N ALA A 139 18.60 42.34 10.33
CA ALA A 139 17.47 41.55 10.78
C ALA A 139 17.33 40.23 10.00
N VAL A 140 17.55 40.26 8.68
CA VAL A 140 17.56 39.04 7.84
C VAL A 140 18.77 38.15 8.17
N GLY A 141 19.95 38.74 8.38
CA GLY A 141 21.14 38.01 8.85
C GLY A 141 20.91 37.34 10.20
N GLU A 142 20.30 38.04 11.15
CA GLU A 142 19.94 37.48 12.46
C GLU A 142 18.97 36.31 12.32
N ALA A 143 17.97 36.40 11.45
CA ALA A 143 17.04 35.30 11.17
C ALA A 143 17.75 34.08 10.56
N ILE A 144 18.72 34.29 9.65
CA ILE A 144 19.56 33.21 9.10
C ILE A 144 20.43 32.58 10.18
N ALA A 145 21.03 33.39 11.05
CA ALA A 145 21.84 32.92 12.18
C ALA A 145 21.02 32.12 13.19
N GLN A 146 19.79 32.56 13.50
CA GLN A 146 18.84 31.84 14.35
C GLN A 146 18.43 30.51 13.71
N LEU A 147 18.13 30.49 12.41
CA LEU A 147 17.83 29.28 11.66
C LEU A 147 19.00 28.28 11.69
N SER A 148 20.23 28.79 11.57
CA SER A 148 21.46 28.02 11.69
C SER A 148 21.63 27.40 13.07
N ALA A 149 21.45 28.20 14.12
CA ALA A 149 21.54 27.74 15.50
C ALA A 149 20.52 26.64 15.81
N GLU A 150 19.27 26.79 15.37
CA GLU A 150 18.22 25.79 15.58
C GLU A 150 18.48 24.51 14.78
N CYS A 151 18.96 24.59 13.54
CA CYS A 151 19.41 23.42 12.78
C CYS A 151 20.54 22.67 13.49
N ASN A 152 21.54 23.38 14.00
CA ASN A 152 22.71 22.80 14.66
C ASN A 152 22.36 22.16 16.02
N LYS A 153 21.33 22.66 16.71
CA LYS A 153 20.80 22.02 17.92
C LYS A 153 20.00 20.76 17.59
N LEU A 154 19.15 20.82 16.56
CA LEU A 154 18.23 19.73 16.22
C LEU A 154 18.94 18.54 15.55
N LEU A 155 19.96 18.79 14.72
CA LEU A 155 20.66 17.75 13.99
C LEU A 155 21.26 16.64 14.89
N PRO A 156 22.04 16.93 15.95
CA PRO A 156 22.55 15.89 16.85
C PRO A 156 21.40 15.18 17.59
N LEU A 157 20.37 15.92 18.02
CA LEU A 157 19.21 15.33 18.71
C LEU A 157 18.43 14.37 17.82
N ALA A 158 18.35 14.63 16.51
CA ALA A 158 17.72 13.74 15.55
C ALA A 158 18.59 12.51 15.19
N MET A 159 19.89 12.57 15.45
CA MET A 159 20.85 11.47 15.24
C MET A 159 20.94 10.53 16.45
N GLU A 160 20.52 10.99 17.63
CA GLU A 160 20.53 10.19 18.85
C GLU A 160 19.41 9.13 18.83
N PRO A 161 19.76 7.84 18.99
CA PRO A 161 18.77 6.76 18.96
C PRO A 161 17.77 6.86 20.11
N GLU A 162 18.12 7.56 21.20
CA GLU A 162 17.23 7.81 22.33
C GLU A 162 16.05 8.71 21.96
N ASN A 163 16.21 9.58 20.97
CA ASN A 163 15.20 10.56 20.55
C ASN A 163 14.35 10.08 19.37
N VAL A 164 14.69 8.92 18.81
CA VAL A 164 13.99 8.25 17.73
C VAL A 164 13.28 7.03 18.32
N PHE A 165 11.95 7.10 18.46
CA PHE A 165 11.14 5.94 18.84
C PHE A 165 10.46 5.37 17.60
N LYS A 166 10.33 4.05 17.48
CA LYS A 166 9.54 3.47 16.38
C LYS A 166 8.10 4.02 16.48
N SER A 167 7.63 4.74 15.45
CA SER A 167 6.38 5.52 15.45
C SER A 167 5.11 4.66 15.45
N ARG A 168 5.28 3.35 15.59
CA ARG A 168 4.26 2.38 15.95
C ARG A 168 3.61 2.64 17.33
N LEU A 169 4.09 3.64 18.06
CA LEU A 169 3.73 3.89 19.44
C LEU A 169 2.38 4.62 19.64
N LEU A 170 1.80 5.29 18.65
CA LEU A 170 0.57 6.06 18.94
C LEU A 170 -0.71 5.21 19.01
N LEU A 171 -0.76 4.06 18.33
CA LEU A 171 -1.78 3.03 18.59
C LEU A 171 -1.34 2.05 19.68
N ALA A 172 -0.03 1.86 19.88
CA ALA A 172 0.47 1.04 20.97
C ALA A 172 0.27 1.72 22.34
N LEU A 173 0.32 3.04 22.50
CA LEU A 173 0.08 3.68 23.81
C LEU A 173 -1.36 3.53 24.29
N ILE A 174 -2.32 3.43 23.37
CA ILE A 174 -3.72 3.12 23.71
C ILE A 174 -3.85 1.64 24.12
N PHE A 175 -3.07 0.73 23.52
CA PHE A 175 -3.10 -0.71 23.83
C PHE A 175 -2.19 -1.14 25.00
N VAL A 176 -1.05 -0.49 25.22
CA VAL A 176 -0.03 -0.84 26.22
C VAL A 176 -0.48 -0.47 27.63
N LYS A 177 -1.38 0.51 27.79
CA LYS A 177 -1.99 0.75 29.11
C LYS A 177 -2.89 -0.41 29.58
N TYR A 178 -3.22 -1.36 28.70
CA TYR A 178 -4.04 -2.54 28.99
C TYR A 178 -3.27 -3.85 29.21
N HIS A 179 -1.95 -3.88 29.01
CA HIS A 179 -1.15 -5.09 29.27
C HIS A 179 0.13 -4.72 30.01
N ALA A 180 -0.04 -4.48 31.31
CA ALA A 180 1.07 -4.43 32.25
C ALA A 180 1.75 -5.81 32.32
N ASN A 181 3.06 -5.76 32.42
CA ASN A 181 3.99 -6.86 32.69
C ASN A 181 4.42 -7.72 31.48
N ASP A 182 5.73 -7.74 31.37
CA ASP A 182 6.58 -8.66 30.66
C ASP A 182 7.03 -8.27 29.25
N GLY A 183 8.33 -8.49 29.05
CA GLY A 183 9.14 -7.82 28.07
C GLY A 183 8.91 -8.27 26.63
N GLN A 184 9.57 -7.53 25.74
CA GLN A 184 9.78 -7.84 24.33
C GLN A 184 8.69 -7.36 23.37
N VAL A 185 8.79 -6.08 23.00
CA VAL A 185 8.04 -5.47 21.90
C VAL A 185 8.67 -5.88 20.56
N SER A 186 8.41 -7.11 20.14
CA SER A 186 8.56 -7.55 18.75
C SER A 186 7.28 -8.30 18.36
N GLY A 187 6.38 -7.61 17.68
CA GLY A 187 5.12 -8.23 17.25
C GLY A 187 4.68 -7.68 15.90
N THR A 188 4.59 -8.54 14.90
CA THR A 188 3.99 -8.26 13.59
C THR A 188 2.64 -7.54 13.75
N PRO A 189 2.31 -6.53 12.92
CA PRO A 189 1.10 -5.75 13.14
C PRO A 189 -0.14 -6.63 13.00
N PRO A 190 -1.19 -6.43 13.81
CA PRO A 190 -2.35 -7.30 13.84
C PRO A 190 -3.13 -7.32 12.51
N TRP A 191 -3.10 -6.25 11.71
CA TRP A 191 -3.71 -6.29 10.37
C TRP A 191 -2.91 -7.13 9.38
N VAL A 192 -1.59 -7.25 9.53
CA VAL A 192 -0.76 -8.16 8.70
C VAL A 192 -1.05 -9.60 9.11
N LEU A 193 -1.09 -9.89 10.41
CA LEU A 193 -1.53 -11.19 10.92
C LEU A 193 -2.95 -11.53 10.44
N ARG A 194 -3.85 -10.53 10.40
CA ARG A 194 -5.22 -10.72 9.92
C ARG A 194 -5.29 -10.90 8.41
N ILE A 195 -4.44 -10.24 7.62
CA ILE A 195 -4.34 -10.47 6.17
C ILE A 195 -3.79 -11.88 5.91
N GLU A 196 -2.79 -12.32 6.68
CA GLU A 196 -2.25 -13.68 6.60
C GLU A 196 -3.28 -14.73 7.04
N GLU A 197 -4.04 -14.46 8.10
CA GLU A 197 -5.13 -15.30 8.56
C GLU A 197 -6.27 -15.35 7.53
N ILE A 198 -6.66 -14.21 6.94
CA ILE A 198 -7.63 -14.16 5.84
C ILE A 198 -7.11 -14.94 4.63
N ARG A 199 -5.84 -14.77 4.27
CA ARG A 199 -5.20 -15.52 3.16
C ARG A 199 -5.18 -17.02 3.45
N ALA A 200 -4.83 -17.44 4.66
CA ALA A 200 -4.84 -18.84 5.07
C ALA A 200 -6.26 -19.42 5.01
N ARG A 201 -7.27 -18.66 5.49
CA ARG A 201 -8.69 -19.04 5.40
C ARG A 201 -9.21 -19.09 3.97
N MET A 202 -8.72 -18.23 3.07
CA MET A 202 -9.07 -18.29 1.64
C MET A 202 -8.46 -19.53 0.97
N THR A 203 -7.20 -19.88 1.29
CA THR A 203 -6.57 -21.09 0.75
C THR A 203 -7.31 -22.36 1.18
N THR A 204 -7.72 -22.46 2.45
CA THR A 204 -8.51 -23.61 2.92
C THR A 204 -9.91 -23.66 2.32
N ASN A 205 -10.51 -22.49 2.03
CA ASN A 205 -11.80 -22.42 1.35
C ASN A 205 -11.71 -22.94 -0.09
N VAL A 206 -10.69 -22.54 -0.86
CA VAL A 206 -10.46 -23.05 -2.22
C VAL A 206 -10.31 -24.59 -2.23
N GLU A 207 -9.57 -25.15 -1.28
CA GLU A 207 -9.43 -26.61 -1.15
C GLU A 207 -10.77 -27.29 -0.78
N ALA A 208 -11.58 -26.66 0.08
CA ALA A 208 -12.90 -27.15 0.44
C ALA A 208 -13.87 -27.11 -0.75
N GLU A 209 -13.85 -26.04 -1.56
CA GLU A 209 -14.63 -25.94 -2.79
C GLU A 209 -14.23 -27.00 -3.81
N GLN A 210 -12.93 -27.26 -3.96
CA GLN A 210 -12.43 -28.31 -4.86
C GLN A 210 -12.90 -29.71 -4.41
N LYS A 211 -12.84 -30.01 -3.11
CA LYS A 211 -13.35 -31.28 -2.56
C LYS A 211 -14.87 -31.39 -2.70
N ALA A 212 -15.62 -30.30 -2.51
CA ALA A 212 -17.06 -30.28 -2.71
C ALA A 212 -17.43 -30.56 -4.18
N ALA A 213 -16.69 -29.98 -5.13
CA ALA A 213 -16.86 -30.26 -6.56
C ALA A 213 -16.57 -31.72 -6.90
N GLN A 214 -15.48 -32.30 -6.35
CA GLN A 214 -15.13 -33.71 -6.53
C GLN A 214 -16.22 -34.65 -5.99
N LEU A 215 -16.70 -34.42 -4.76
CA LEU A 215 -17.77 -35.23 -4.17
C LEU A 215 -19.07 -35.12 -4.96
N GLN A 216 -19.38 -33.95 -5.50
CA GLN A 216 -20.55 -33.75 -6.35
C GLN A 216 -20.44 -34.56 -7.66
N GLU A 217 -19.26 -34.62 -8.25
CA GLU A 217 -18.99 -35.46 -9.44
C GLU A 217 -19.12 -36.95 -9.11
N GLU A 218 -18.59 -37.40 -7.97
CA GLU A 218 -18.72 -38.77 -7.49
C GLU A 218 -20.19 -39.14 -7.23
N ILE A 219 -20.97 -38.27 -6.58
CA ILE A 219 -22.42 -38.48 -6.36
C ILE A 219 -23.16 -38.60 -7.70
N GLN A 220 -22.85 -37.74 -8.68
CA GLN A 220 -23.45 -37.83 -10.01
C GLN A 220 -23.05 -39.13 -10.73
N GLY A 221 -21.78 -39.54 -10.61
CA GLY A 221 -21.28 -40.81 -11.16
C GLY A 221 -21.98 -42.02 -10.55
N LEU A 222 -22.10 -42.05 -9.22
CA LEU A 222 -22.82 -43.10 -8.48
C LEU A 222 -24.31 -43.12 -8.85
N SER A 223 -24.96 -41.96 -8.98
CA SER A 223 -26.36 -41.88 -9.41
C SER A 223 -26.57 -42.46 -10.81
N ARG A 224 -25.66 -42.18 -11.76
CA ARG A 224 -25.70 -42.78 -13.10
C ARG A 224 -25.48 -44.30 -13.05
N SER A 225 -24.51 -44.77 -12.25
CA SER A 225 -24.25 -46.20 -12.06
C SER A 225 -25.44 -46.94 -11.45
N LEU A 226 -26.09 -46.34 -10.45
CA LEU A 226 -27.30 -46.88 -9.82
C LEU A 226 -28.42 -47.03 -10.84
N LYS A 227 -28.68 -45.99 -11.67
CA LYS A 227 -29.70 -46.06 -12.74
C LYS A 227 -29.41 -47.17 -13.75
N THR A 228 -28.14 -47.37 -14.12
CA THR A 228 -27.77 -48.47 -15.02
C THR A 228 -28.01 -49.83 -14.37
N LYS A 229 -27.66 -50.00 -13.09
CA LYS A 229 -27.93 -51.24 -12.35
C LYS A 229 -29.43 -51.50 -12.21
N ASP A 230 -30.23 -50.47 -11.97
CA ASP A 230 -31.68 -50.56 -11.90
C ASP A 230 -32.29 -51.04 -13.23
N GLN A 231 -31.82 -50.50 -14.36
CA GLN A 231 -32.21 -50.99 -15.69
C GLN A 231 -31.80 -52.45 -15.93
N VAL A 232 -30.65 -52.89 -15.40
CA VAL A 232 -30.21 -54.29 -15.50
C VAL A 232 -31.11 -55.20 -14.65
N ILE A 233 -31.47 -54.77 -13.44
CA ILE A 233 -32.39 -55.51 -12.56
C ILE A 233 -33.75 -55.65 -13.24
N GLN A 234 -34.34 -54.56 -13.75
CA GLN A 234 -35.62 -54.61 -14.47
C GLN A 234 -35.58 -55.56 -15.68
N LYS A 235 -34.49 -55.54 -16.46
CA LYS A 235 -34.31 -56.50 -17.57
C LYS A 235 -34.22 -57.95 -17.08
N SER A 236 -33.58 -58.18 -15.94
CA SER A 236 -33.47 -59.51 -15.35
C SER A 236 -34.81 -60.00 -14.79
N GLU A 237 -35.61 -59.14 -14.18
CA GLU A 237 -36.96 -59.44 -13.69
C GLU A 237 -37.87 -59.89 -14.83
N VAL A 238 -37.93 -59.12 -15.93
CA VAL A 238 -38.70 -59.50 -17.12
C VAL A 238 -38.23 -60.84 -17.70
N LYS A 239 -36.91 -61.09 -17.67
CA LYS A 239 -36.34 -62.37 -18.13
C LYS A 239 -36.74 -63.53 -17.21
N ILE A 240 -36.74 -63.33 -15.89
CA ILE A 240 -37.19 -64.32 -14.92
C ILE A 240 -38.67 -64.62 -15.15
N GLU A 241 -39.52 -63.60 -15.25
CA GLU A 241 -40.95 -63.76 -15.49
C GLU A 241 -41.22 -64.49 -16.83
N HIS A 242 -40.43 -64.21 -17.87
CA HIS A 242 -40.51 -64.96 -19.13
C HIS A 242 -40.09 -66.43 -18.97
N MET A 243 -39.03 -66.70 -18.21
CA MET A 243 -38.58 -68.06 -17.92
C MET A 243 -39.57 -68.83 -17.04
N GLU A 244 -40.21 -68.17 -16.07
CA GLU A 244 -41.27 -68.74 -15.23
C GLU A 244 -42.47 -69.18 -16.06
N ARG A 245 -42.96 -68.32 -16.98
CA ARG A 245 -44.04 -68.69 -17.91
C ARG A 245 -43.69 -69.91 -18.77
N ARG A 246 -42.43 -69.99 -19.25
CA ARG A 246 -41.96 -71.16 -20.02
C ARG A 246 -41.88 -72.41 -19.15
N MET A 247 -41.48 -72.26 -17.89
CA MET A 247 -41.37 -73.37 -16.95
C MET A 247 -42.75 -73.91 -16.56
N GLU A 248 -43.74 -73.03 -16.36
CA GLU A 248 -45.12 -73.44 -16.10
C GLU A 248 -45.68 -74.24 -17.30
N ALA A 249 -45.47 -73.78 -18.54
CA ALA A 249 -45.88 -74.52 -19.73
C ALA A 249 -45.19 -75.88 -19.86
N VAL A 250 -43.90 -75.99 -19.48
CA VAL A 250 -43.19 -77.28 -19.44
C VAL A 250 -43.74 -78.18 -18.34
N LYS A 251 -44.12 -77.62 -17.20
CA LYS A 251 -44.73 -78.37 -16.09
C LYS A 251 -46.09 -78.93 -16.48
N GLU A 252 -46.95 -78.14 -17.13
CA GLU A 252 -48.22 -78.63 -17.70
C GLU A 252 -48.01 -79.78 -18.70
N GLN A 253 -46.96 -79.70 -19.54
CA GLN A 253 -46.59 -80.80 -20.44
C GLN A 253 -46.14 -82.05 -19.67
N VAL A 254 -45.36 -81.90 -18.60
CA VAL A 254 -44.93 -83.01 -17.73
C VAL A 254 -46.13 -83.66 -17.03
N ASP A 255 -47.06 -82.85 -16.51
CA ASP A 255 -48.29 -83.34 -15.87
C ASP A 255 -49.14 -84.13 -16.90
N THR A 256 -49.27 -83.63 -18.13
CA THR A 256 -49.95 -84.33 -19.23
C THR A 256 -49.28 -85.66 -19.59
N ILE A 257 -47.94 -85.70 -19.62
CA ILE A 257 -47.19 -86.95 -19.85
C ILE A 257 -47.43 -87.93 -18.71
N GLY A 258 -47.45 -87.46 -17.46
CA GLY A 258 -47.76 -88.27 -16.29
C GLY A 258 -49.15 -88.91 -16.37
N ASP A 259 -50.16 -88.14 -16.79
CA ASP A 259 -51.51 -88.65 -17.00
C ASP A 259 -51.56 -89.71 -18.11
N LEU A 260 -50.88 -89.47 -19.24
CA LEU A 260 -50.76 -90.45 -20.33
C LEU A 260 -50.04 -91.74 -19.90
N ASP A 261 -48.99 -91.65 -19.07
CA ASP A 261 -48.30 -92.82 -18.52
C ASP A 261 -49.23 -93.64 -17.59
N ILE A 262 -50.06 -92.97 -16.79
CA ILE A 262 -51.08 -93.63 -15.96
C ILE A 262 -52.10 -94.36 -16.85
N GLU A 263 -52.61 -93.72 -17.90
CA GLU A 263 -53.54 -94.33 -18.85
C GLU A 263 -52.93 -95.52 -19.58
N LEU A 264 -51.67 -95.40 -20.03
CA LEU A 264 -50.92 -96.47 -20.68
C LEU A 264 -50.73 -97.67 -19.73
N SER A 265 -50.40 -97.40 -18.45
CA SER A 265 -50.28 -98.45 -17.44
C SER A 265 -51.61 -99.19 -17.20
N LYS A 266 -52.74 -98.48 -17.22
CA LYS A 266 -54.08 -99.08 -17.12
C LYS A 266 -54.41 -99.90 -18.36
N ALA A 267 -54.13 -99.37 -19.56
CA ALA A 267 -54.34 -100.07 -20.82
C ALA A 267 -53.52 -101.37 -20.90
N ARG A 268 -52.24 -101.35 -20.49
CA ARG A 268 -51.40 -102.55 -20.38
C ARG A 268 -51.96 -103.59 -19.40
N LYS A 269 -52.48 -103.16 -18.25
CA LYS A 269 -53.13 -104.06 -17.29
C LYS A 269 -54.40 -104.68 -17.88
N GLN A 270 -55.21 -103.88 -18.58
CA GLN A 270 -56.39 -104.37 -19.28
C GLN A 270 -56.02 -105.36 -20.39
N GLU A 271 -55.01 -105.05 -21.21
CA GLU A 271 -54.48 -105.95 -22.24
C GLU A 271 -54.04 -107.29 -21.65
N HIS A 272 -53.29 -107.27 -20.54
CA HIS A 272 -52.88 -108.48 -19.84
C HIS A 272 -54.08 -109.29 -19.34
N ALA A 273 -55.04 -108.64 -18.69
CA ALA A 273 -56.25 -109.30 -18.19
C ALA A 273 -57.08 -109.91 -19.33
N TYR A 274 -57.20 -109.23 -20.48
CA TYR A 274 -57.86 -109.78 -21.66
C TYR A 274 -57.07 -110.94 -22.27
N LYS A 275 -55.74 -110.87 -22.28
CA LYS A 275 -54.89 -111.97 -22.76
C LYS A 275 -55.03 -113.22 -21.88
N GLU A 276 -55.00 -113.07 -20.55
CA GLU A 276 -55.24 -114.16 -19.61
C GLU A 276 -56.65 -114.75 -19.77
N ALA A 277 -57.67 -113.91 -19.97
CA ALA A 277 -59.02 -114.37 -20.26
C ALA A 277 -59.11 -115.12 -21.59
N MET A 278 -58.30 -114.75 -22.59
CA MET A 278 -58.22 -115.42 -23.89
C MET A 278 -57.49 -116.77 -23.79
N GLU A 279 -56.49 -116.91 -22.91
CA GLU A 279 -55.78 -118.18 -22.66
C GLU A 279 -56.62 -119.20 -21.86
N GLN A 280 -57.67 -118.75 -21.17
CA GLN A 280 -58.61 -119.61 -20.43
C GLN A 280 -59.77 -120.17 -21.28
N LEU A 281 -59.90 -119.74 -22.54
CA LEU A 281 -60.89 -120.21 -23.53
C LEU A 281 -60.28 -121.24 -24.49
#